data_AF-A0A6A6BSJ9-F1
#
_entry.id   AF-A0A6A6BSJ9-F1
#
_cell.length_a   1.000
_cell.length_b   1.000
_cell.length_c   1.000
_cell.angle_alpha   90.00
_cell.angle_beta   90.00
_cell.angle_gamma   90.00
#
_symmetry.space_group_name_H-M   'P 1'
#
loop_
_entity.id
_entity.type
_entity.pdbx_description
1 polymer ?
#
loop_
_entity_poly.entity_id
_entity_poly.type
_entity_poly.pdbx_seq_one_letter_code
_entity_poly.pdbx_strand_id
1 'polypeptide(L)'
;MLAFPASSRRWTQLLIAAGLSLLFFCFLLSSSRRDWVSGYLWAGEDETGVEYVRPGESLMPDVGPAESAKIGPEESTGVEPEKTTEIEPEKTTGIEPDKTTEVEPEKTTDARPQETAEIKPEAPTKTTYPCQQLPGAEDVLVIMKTGATEAHEKLPTHFNSTFRCTPHYAIFSDLEEEIHGHTIHDALYEIPEEIKQDSPEFRFYDKMRELRADGINLGRLSNEEVRHAAWDLDKWKFLPLMKKALETRSKSKWFVFIEADTYIVWSNLLQWLELFDHTQPYYIGGQTWLGGEVFAHGGTGIIISQKALTMLVEKYNSSTAEFIELTQKHYAGDLILSLAFKTLNISLTATWPIMQGETPFTLDYTAKHMAHPVVSYHHMPSPWIDGMWEYEQKWINGTYGNETILRHKDVFLDFVGPEIIAGDRVFWDNISKDIEEELAPNKGPHSCLVKCEANPECLQWLFAAGMCKLGKVVRLGSAELKEGSMVSGWMVDRISTFVSELGPKADWILESPD
;
A
#
# COMPACT_ATOMS: atom_id res chain seq x y z
N MET A 1 -11.06 -83.55 -2.88
CA MET A 1 -11.15 -84.32 -1.62
C MET A 1 -11.02 -83.33 -0.47
N LEU A 2 -12.06 -83.31 0.40
CA LEU A 2 -12.08 -82.92 1.83
C LEU A 2 -11.61 -81.48 2.18
N ALA A 3 -12.51 -80.52 2.45
CA ALA A 3 -13.39 -80.32 3.62
C ALA A 3 -12.74 -79.51 4.78
N PHE A 4 -13.35 -78.36 5.09
CA PHE A 4 -13.27 -77.52 6.30
C PHE A 4 -13.54 -78.33 7.61
N PRO A 5 -13.25 -77.85 8.86
CA PRO A 5 -13.62 -76.52 9.34
C PRO A 5 -12.82 -75.83 10.50
N ALA A 6 -13.31 -74.62 10.78
CA ALA A 6 -13.14 -73.70 11.90
C ALA A 6 -12.82 -74.24 13.31
N SER A 7 -12.11 -73.43 14.10
CA SER A 7 -12.68 -72.67 15.25
C SER A 7 -11.78 -72.56 16.49
N SER A 8 -11.82 -71.35 17.08
CA SER A 8 -11.90 -71.06 18.51
C SER A 8 -10.63 -71.02 19.40
N ARG A 9 -10.44 -69.81 19.95
CA ARG A 9 -10.32 -69.43 21.37
C ARG A 9 -9.21 -70.04 22.23
N ARG A 10 -8.44 -69.09 22.80
CA ARG A 10 -8.01 -68.94 24.20
C ARG A 10 -7.47 -70.19 24.89
N TRP A 11 -6.29 -70.08 25.50
CA TRP A 11 -6.15 -70.01 26.96
C TRP A 11 -4.67 -70.10 27.35
N THR A 12 -4.29 -69.25 28.32
CA THR A 12 -3.26 -69.45 29.37
C THR A 12 -1.82 -69.76 28.93
N GLN A 13 -0.90 -68.80 29.09
CA GLN A 13 -0.25 -68.41 30.36
C GLN A 13 0.94 -69.31 30.72
N LEU A 14 2.00 -68.63 31.22
CA LEU A 14 2.98 -69.11 32.20
C LEU A 14 4.03 -70.09 31.61
N LEU A 15 5.34 -69.97 31.80
CA LEU A 15 6.20 -69.24 32.74
C LEU A 15 7.67 -69.44 32.30
N ILE A 16 8.53 -68.49 32.70
CA ILE A 16 9.89 -68.71 33.27
C ILE A 16 10.90 -69.38 32.32
N ALA A 17 11.81 -68.62 31.71
CA ALA A 17 13.06 -68.11 32.30
C ALA A 17 14.09 -69.20 32.65
N ALA A 18 15.29 -69.09 32.06
CA ALA A 18 16.59 -69.11 32.74
C ALA A 18 17.74 -69.53 31.80
N GLY A 19 18.92 -68.96 32.05
CA GLY A 19 20.22 -69.43 31.58
C GLY A 19 20.81 -68.53 30.49
N LEU A 20 21.38 -67.35 30.77
CA LEU A 20 22.57 -67.05 31.59
C LEU A 20 23.79 -67.92 31.25
N SER A 21 24.90 -67.22 30.96
CA SER A 21 26.34 -67.62 31.04
C SER A 21 27.06 -67.45 29.70
N LEU A 22 28.26 -66.86 29.57
CA LEU A 22 29.22 -66.24 30.50
C LEU A 22 30.42 -65.77 29.62
N LEU A 23 31.19 -64.79 30.13
CA LEU A 23 32.63 -64.53 29.88
C LEU A 23 33.08 -63.83 28.58
N PHE A 24 34.09 -62.96 28.53
CA PHE A 24 34.78 -62.04 29.47
C PHE A 24 35.88 -61.32 28.66
N PHE A 25 36.40 -60.18 29.16
CA PHE A 25 37.63 -59.43 28.79
C PHE A 25 37.58 -58.28 27.76
N CYS A 26 37.44 -57.04 28.29
CA CYS A 26 38.47 -55.96 28.39
C CYS A 26 39.49 -55.79 27.25
N PHE A 27 39.86 -54.60 26.74
CA PHE A 27 40.01 -53.28 27.38
C PHE A 27 40.26 -52.16 26.32
N LEU A 28 39.73 -50.96 26.59
CA LEU A 28 40.22 -49.59 26.29
C LEU A 28 40.77 -49.20 24.90
N LEU A 29 40.14 -48.18 24.28
CA LEU A 29 40.64 -46.79 24.22
C LEU A 29 39.61 -45.87 23.51
N SER A 30 39.28 -44.74 24.17
CA SER A 30 39.10 -43.37 23.63
C SER A 30 38.34 -43.17 22.29
N SER A 31 37.40 -42.26 22.10
CA SER A 31 36.72 -41.23 22.87
C SER A 31 35.68 -40.61 21.91
N SER A 32 34.55 -40.15 22.45
CA SER A 32 33.70 -39.07 21.90
C SER A 32 33.21 -39.15 20.44
N ARG A 33 31.99 -39.66 20.24
CA ARG A 33 30.94 -39.01 19.43
C ARG A 33 29.56 -39.33 20.02
N ARG A 34 28.91 -38.34 20.63
CA ARG A 34 27.45 -38.31 20.79
C ARG A 34 26.93 -37.55 19.60
N ASP A 35 25.89 -38.06 18.94
CA ASP A 35 24.81 -37.21 18.45
C ASP A 35 23.60 -38.03 17.98
N TRP A 36 22.47 -37.68 18.63
CA TRP A 36 21.06 -37.73 18.24
C TRP A 36 20.40 -39.06 17.77
N VAL A 37 19.55 -39.59 18.66
CA VAL A 37 18.40 -40.44 18.31
C VAL A 37 17.14 -39.86 18.94
N SER A 38 16.20 -39.48 18.06
CA SER A 38 14.75 -39.68 18.08
C SER A 38 14.00 -39.70 19.42
N GLY A 39 12.99 -38.83 19.53
CA GLY A 39 11.93 -38.90 20.52
C GLY A 39 10.59 -38.46 19.92
N TYR A 40 9.76 -39.44 19.59
CA TYR A 40 8.35 -39.32 19.20
C TYR A 40 7.51 -38.53 20.21
N LEU A 41 6.52 -37.78 19.73
CA LEU A 41 5.33 -37.43 20.51
C LEU A 41 4.06 -37.73 19.70
N TRP A 42 3.12 -38.36 20.41
CA TRP A 42 1.86 -38.92 19.94
C TRP A 42 0.79 -37.84 19.74
N ALA A 43 -0.04 -38.06 18.72
CA ALA A 43 -1.27 -37.34 18.47
C ALA A 43 -2.41 -37.85 19.38
N GLY A 44 -3.19 -36.91 19.90
CA GLY A 44 -4.52 -37.14 20.47
C GLY A 44 -5.44 -36.02 19.97
N GLU A 45 -6.47 -36.40 19.21
CA GLU A 45 -7.52 -35.51 18.70
C GLU A 45 -8.53 -35.19 19.80
N ASP A 46 -8.95 -33.91 19.88
CA ASP A 46 -10.29 -33.51 20.32
C ASP A 46 -10.65 -32.15 19.68
N GLU A 47 -11.95 -31.96 19.48
CA GLU A 47 -12.61 -31.01 18.57
C GLU A 47 -12.42 -29.53 18.97
N THR A 48 -11.61 -28.78 18.20
CA THR A 48 -11.65 -27.31 17.94
C THR A 48 -10.32 -26.88 17.31
N GLY A 49 -10.26 -26.79 15.98
CA GLY A 49 -9.01 -26.59 15.23
C GLY A 49 -8.44 -25.17 15.27
N VAL A 50 -7.84 -24.76 16.40
CA VAL A 50 -6.94 -23.60 16.48
C VAL A 50 -5.67 -24.00 17.26
N GLU A 51 -4.54 -24.08 16.58
CA GLU A 51 -3.24 -24.42 17.17
C GLU A 51 -2.53 -23.13 17.62
N TYR A 52 -2.40 -22.93 18.94
CA TYR A 52 -1.61 -21.84 19.54
C TYR A 52 -0.16 -22.27 19.75
N VAL A 53 0.77 -21.70 18.99
CA VAL A 53 2.22 -21.82 19.25
C VAL A 53 2.66 -20.64 20.14
N ARG A 54 3.21 -20.92 21.33
CA ARG A 54 3.86 -19.91 22.18
C ARG A 54 5.24 -19.56 21.62
N PRO A 55 5.64 -18.28 21.53
CA PRO A 55 7.02 -17.92 21.23
C PRO A 55 7.93 -18.16 22.45
N GLY A 56 8.97 -18.96 22.26
CA GLY A 56 10.12 -19.05 23.17
C GLY A 56 11.07 -17.87 22.98
N GLU A 57 11.80 -17.55 24.05
CA GLU A 57 12.80 -16.50 24.14
C GLU A 57 13.87 -16.62 23.03
N SER A 58 14.10 -15.52 22.30
CA SER A 58 15.19 -15.41 21.33
C SER A 58 16.30 -14.53 21.88
N LEU A 59 17.44 -15.16 22.19
CA LEU A 59 18.73 -14.50 22.40
C LEU A 59 19.28 -14.01 21.06
N MET A 60 19.43 -12.70 20.89
CA MET A 60 20.18 -12.11 19.77
C MET A 60 21.67 -11.96 20.13
N PRO A 61 22.62 -12.28 19.23
CA PRO A 61 24.01 -11.92 19.40
C PRO A 61 24.29 -10.51 18.86
N ASP A 62 25.05 -9.77 19.65
CA ASP A 62 25.58 -8.44 19.43
C ASP A 62 26.58 -8.43 18.25
N VAL A 63 26.40 -7.55 17.26
CA VAL A 63 27.35 -7.37 16.15
C VAL A 63 27.86 -5.92 16.17
N GLY A 64 29.07 -5.75 16.72
CA GLY A 64 29.83 -4.51 16.65
C GLY A 64 30.46 -4.26 15.26
N PRO A 65 30.93 -3.04 14.99
CA PRO A 65 31.33 -2.61 13.65
C PRO A 65 32.71 -3.18 13.25
N ALA A 66 32.81 -3.69 12.02
CA ALA A 66 34.05 -4.18 11.44
C ALA A 66 34.89 -3.04 10.82
N GLU A 67 36.20 -3.04 11.14
CA GLU A 67 37.22 -2.13 10.60
C GLU A 67 37.41 -2.30 9.08
N SER A 68 37.45 -1.18 8.36
CA SER A 68 37.77 -1.12 6.93
C SER A 68 39.29 -1.25 6.68
N ALA A 69 39.72 -2.35 6.08
CA ALA A 69 41.06 -2.48 5.53
C ALA A 69 41.15 -1.83 4.13
N LYS A 70 42.14 -0.95 3.93
CA LYS A 70 42.48 -0.32 2.66
C LYS A 70 43.17 -1.32 1.72
N ILE A 71 42.69 -1.43 0.48
CA ILE A 71 43.39 -2.10 -0.63
C ILE A 71 43.55 -1.08 -1.77
N GLY A 72 44.79 -0.93 -2.26
CA GLY A 72 45.17 -0.01 -3.34
C GLY A 72 44.80 -0.54 -4.74
N PRO A 73 44.95 0.29 -5.79
CA PRO A 73 44.41 -0.02 -7.12
C PRO A 73 45.33 -0.99 -7.89
N GLU A 74 44.73 -1.99 -8.53
CA GLU A 74 45.38 -2.83 -9.54
C GLU A 74 45.28 -2.20 -10.93
N GLU A 75 46.38 -2.28 -11.68
CA GLU A 75 46.53 -1.86 -13.06
C GLU A 75 45.61 -2.65 -14.00
N SER A 76 44.83 -1.95 -14.84
CA SER A 76 44.17 -2.56 -15.99
C SER A 76 45.02 -2.37 -17.24
N THR A 77 45.28 -3.50 -17.89
CA THR A 77 46.00 -3.63 -19.15
C THR A 77 45.11 -3.19 -20.32
N GLY A 78 45.72 -2.49 -21.26
CA GLY A 78 45.05 -1.85 -22.39
C GLY A 78 44.42 -2.82 -23.38
N VAL A 79 43.25 -2.43 -23.88
CA VAL A 79 42.62 -2.95 -25.09
C VAL A 79 42.39 -1.77 -26.02
N GLU A 80 42.96 -1.83 -27.23
CA GLU A 80 42.80 -0.84 -28.30
C GLU A 80 41.34 -0.76 -28.78
N PRO A 81 40.80 0.43 -29.08
CA PRO A 81 39.52 0.56 -29.76
C PRO A 81 39.68 0.38 -31.27
N GLU A 82 38.79 -0.42 -31.86
CA GLU A 82 38.63 -0.55 -33.31
C GLU A 82 38.18 0.76 -33.96
N LYS A 83 38.65 0.93 -35.20
CA LYS A 83 38.61 2.10 -36.05
C LYS A 83 37.18 2.38 -36.55
N THR A 84 36.54 3.44 -36.03
CA THR A 84 35.33 4.01 -36.64
C THR A 84 35.71 4.89 -37.83
N THR A 85 35.01 4.69 -38.94
CA THR A 85 35.16 5.45 -40.18
C THR A 85 34.37 6.76 -40.07
N GLU A 86 35.03 7.88 -40.39
CA GLU A 86 34.42 9.21 -40.46
C GLU A 86 33.35 9.26 -41.57
N ILE A 87 32.16 9.75 -41.25
CA ILE A 87 31.13 10.14 -42.22
C ILE A 87 31.13 11.68 -42.27
N GLU A 88 31.43 12.25 -43.43
CA GLU A 88 31.39 13.68 -43.72
C GLU A 88 29.95 14.24 -43.67
N PRO A 89 29.74 15.51 -43.29
CA PRO A 89 28.43 16.14 -43.35
C PRO A 89 28.08 16.58 -44.78
N GLU A 90 26.89 16.18 -45.26
CA GLU A 90 26.34 16.66 -46.53
C GLU A 90 25.97 18.15 -46.46
N LYS A 91 26.33 18.87 -47.53
CA LYS A 91 25.97 20.27 -47.80
C LYS A 91 24.47 20.42 -48.00
N THR A 92 23.80 21.21 -47.14
CA THR A 92 22.51 21.81 -47.46
C THR A 92 22.72 23.01 -48.39
N THR A 93 22.14 22.92 -49.60
CA THR A 93 22.08 24.00 -50.57
C THR A 93 20.86 24.87 -50.28
N GLY A 94 21.07 26.19 -50.34
CA GLY A 94 20.04 27.19 -50.05
C GLY A 94 18.91 27.21 -51.08
N ILE A 95 17.71 27.48 -50.58
CA ILE A 95 16.53 27.79 -51.41
C ILE A 95 16.21 29.28 -51.17
N GLU A 96 16.33 30.05 -52.25
CA GLU A 96 15.89 31.45 -52.34
C GLU A 96 14.35 31.55 -52.44
N PRO A 97 13.75 32.67 -52.00
CA PRO A 97 12.31 32.88 -52.04
C PRO A 97 11.83 33.28 -53.45
N ASP A 98 10.78 32.62 -53.94
CA ASP A 98 10.17 32.96 -55.23
C ASP A 98 9.08 34.04 -55.09
N LYS A 99 8.92 34.79 -56.17
CA LYS A 99 8.27 36.09 -56.33
C LYS A 99 6.76 36.09 -56.05
N THR A 100 6.33 37.14 -55.35
CA THR A 100 4.94 37.61 -55.29
C THR A 100 4.50 38.11 -56.67
N THR A 101 3.36 37.60 -57.14
CA THR A 101 2.66 38.13 -58.34
C THR A 101 1.61 39.13 -57.88
N GLU A 102 1.65 40.33 -58.49
CA GLU A 102 0.69 41.41 -58.31
C GLU A 102 -0.70 41.02 -58.83
N VAL A 103 -1.75 41.34 -58.06
CA VAL A 103 -3.13 41.40 -58.53
C VAL A 103 -3.71 42.76 -58.13
N GLU A 104 -4.13 43.53 -59.13
CA GLU A 104 -4.78 44.84 -59.02
C GLU A 104 -6.18 44.79 -58.37
N PRO A 105 -6.71 45.92 -57.86
CA PRO A 105 -7.91 45.96 -57.04
C PRO A 105 -9.19 46.11 -57.86
N GLU A 106 -10.20 45.29 -57.59
CA GLU A 106 -11.59 45.58 -58.01
C GLU A 106 -12.39 46.32 -56.92
N LYS A 107 -13.32 47.14 -57.42
CA LYS A 107 -14.05 48.21 -56.75
C LYS A 107 -14.92 47.76 -55.59
N THR A 108 -14.92 48.63 -54.58
CA THR A 108 -15.89 48.74 -53.50
C THR A 108 -17.32 48.94 -54.01
N THR A 109 -18.26 48.17 -53.45
CA THR A 109 -19.65 48.59 -53.31
C THR A 109 -20.09 48.41 -51.86
N ASP A 110 -20.79 49.44 -51.40
CA ASP A 110 -21.13 49.79 -50.04
C ASP A 110 -22.23 48.87 -49.48
N ALA A 111 -21.97 48.20 -48.34
CA ALA A 111 -22.99 47.47 -47.59
C ALA A 111 -22.81 47.70 -46.09
N ARG A 112 -23.78 48.47 -45.56
CA ARG A 112 -24.06 48.84 -44.17
C ARG A 112 -23.71 47.76 -43.12
N PRO A 113 -23.06 48.10 -41.99
CA PRO A 113 -22.73 47.12 -40.95
C PRO A 113 -24.00 46.61 -40.26
N GLN A 114 -24.18 45.28 -40.24
CA GLN A 114 -25.03 44.61 -39.26
C GLN A 114 -24.25 44.44 -37.96
N GLU A 115 -24.95 44.79 -36.88
CA GLU A 115 -24.56 44.70 -35.48
C GLU A 115 -24.08 43.28 -35.13
N THR A 116 -22.77 43.11 -34.95
CA THR A 116 -22.20 41.88 -34.38
C THR A 116 -22.51 41.86 -32.89
N ALA A 117 -23.39 40.94 -32.48
CA ALA A 117 -23.61 40.63 -31.08
C ALA A 117 -22.29 40.21 -30.42
N GLU A 118 -21.87 40.95 -29.39
CA GLU A 118 -20.77 40.55 -28.52
C GLU A 118 -21.11 39.21 -27.86
N ILE A 119 -20.40 38.15 -28.24
CA ILE A 119 -20.37 36.92 -27.45
C ILE A 119 -19.56 37.23 -26.19
N LYS A 120 -20.28 37.57 -25.12
CA LYS A 120 -19.71 37.67 -23.78
C LYS A 120 -19.22 36.26 -23.39
N PRO A 121 -17.96 36.09 -22.91
CA PRO A 121 -17.55 34.82 -22.34
C PRO A 121 -18.46 34.52 -21.15
N GLU A 122 -19.20 33.42 -21.19
CA GLU A 122 -19.88 32.93 -20.00
C GLU A 122 -18.81 32.67 -18.93
N ALA A 123 -19.00 33.29 -17.77
CA ALA A 123 -18.19 32.97 -16.60
C ALA A 123 -18.28 31.46 -16.35
N PRO A 124 -17.18 30.77 -15.98
CA PRO A 124 -17.22 29.34 -15.73
C PRO A 124 -18.26 29.07 -14.64
N THR A 125 -19.34 28.38 -14.99
CA THR A 125 -20.30 27.85 -14.04
C THR A 125 -19.51 27.00 -13.05
N LYS A 126 -19.54 27.36 -11.76
CA LYS A 126 -18.94 26.54 -10.70
C LYS A 126 -19.57 25.16 -10.78
N THR A 127 -18.83 24.19 -11.32
CA THR A 127 -19.25 22.80 -11.36
C THR A 127 -19.40 22.32 -9.92
N THR A 128 -20.62 22.04 -9.51
CA THR A 128 -20.92 21.45 -8.20
C THR A 128 -20.86 19.94 -8.32
N TYR A 129 -20.02 19.29 -7.53
CA TYR A 129 -19.89 17.83 -7.53
C TYR A 129 -20.88 17.19 -6.54
N PRO A 130 -21.47 16.03 -6.85
CA PRO A 130 -22.45 15.36 -5.96
C PRO A 130 -21.92 15.14 -4.54
N CYS A 131 -20.63 14.82 -4.39
CA CYS A 131 -19.99 14.60 -3.10
C CYS A 131 -20.01 15.83 -2.15
N GLN A 132 -20.15 17.05 -2.69
CA GLN A 132 -20.08 18.29 -1.91
C GLN A 132 -21.28 18.51 -0.99
N GLN A 133 -22.37 17.77 -1.22
CA GLN A 133 -23.64 17.93 -0.50
C GLN A 133 -23.90 16.77 0.46
N LEU A 134 -22.93 15.86 0.63
CA LEU A 134 -23.10 14.71 1.52
C LEU A 134 -23.13 15.16 2.99
N PRO A 135 -24.09 14.66 3.79
CA PRO A 135 -24.23 15.03 5.20
C PRO A 135 -23.02 14.57 6.02
N GLY A 136 -22.69 15.33 7.06
CA GLY A 136 -21.58 15.03 7.98
C GLY A 136 -20.21 15.51 7.50
N ALA A 137 -20.08 15.99 6.26
CA ALA A 137 -18.82 16.52 5.72
C ALA A 137 -18.26 17.70 6.54
N GLU A 138 -19.13 18.54 7.12
CA GLU A 138 -18.80 19.69 7.95
C GLU A 138 -18.18 19.34 9.32
N ASP A 139 -18.38 18.10 9.76
CA ASP A 139 -17.91 17.56 11.03
C ASP A 139 -16.52 16.92 10.92
N VAL A 140 -15.99 16.77 9.71
CA VAL A 140 -14.71 16.11 9.43
C VAL A 140 -13.64 17.16 9.10
N LEU A 141 -12.45 17.03 9.69
CA LEU A 141 -11.23 17.65 9.17
C LEU A 141 -10.39 16.56 8.49
N VAL A 142 -10.03 16.77 7.22
CA VAL A 142 -9.08 15.91 6.51
C VAL A 142 -7.67 16.48 6.62
N ILE A 143 -6.73 15.67 7.07
CA ILE A 143 -5.33 16.03 7.24
C ILE A 143 -4.51 15.24 6.23
N MET A 144 -3.98 15.93 5.23
CA MET A 144 -3.11 15.33 4.22
C MET A 144 -1.66 15.43 4.69
N LYS A 145 -1.05 14.29 5.02
CA LYS A 145 0.40 14.17 5.29
C LYS A 145 1.12 13.82 3.99
N THR A 146 2.24 14.49 3.72
CA THR A 146 3.12 14.18 2.57
C THR A 146 4.58 14.42 2.96
N GLY A 147 5.54 14.02 2.12
CA GLY A 147 6.91 14.54 2.13
C GLY A 147 7.13 15.65 1.10
N ALA A 148 8.06 16.56 1.35
CA ALA A 148 8.37 17.66 0.41
C ALA A 148 8.94 17.17 -0.93
N THR A 149 9.61 16.01 -0.92
CA THR A 149 10.17 15.36 -2.12
C THR A 149 9.14 14.71 -3.03
N GLU A 150 7.88 14.61 -2.60
CA GLU A 150 6.79 14.01 -3.40
C GLU A 150 5.55 14.92 -3.49
N ALA A 151 5.46 15.97 -2.67
CA ALA A 151 4.30 16.86 -2.58
C ALA A 151 3.91 17.47 -3.94
N HIS A 152 4.91 17.89 -4.73
CA HIS A 152 4.68 18.48 -6.06
C HIS A 152 4.13 17.48 -7.09
N GLU A 153 4.40 16.19 -6.93
CA GLU A 153 3.91 15.14 -7.82
C GLU A 153 2.54 14.63 -7.39
N LYS A 154 2.35 14.41 -6.08
CA LYS A 154 1.18 13.72 -5.53
C LYS A 154 0.01 14.65 -5.15
N LEU A 155 0.26 15.87 -4.67
CA LEU A 155 -0.84 16.77 -4.25
C LEU A 155 -1.75 17.29 -5.39
N PRO A 156 -1.25 17.55 -6.63
CA PRO A 156 -2.08 18.13 -7.68
C PRO A 156 -3.37 17.37 -8.02
N THR A 157 -3.36 16.03 -7.94
CA THR A 157 -4.60 15.25 -8.14
C THR A 157 -5.64 15.62 -7.07
N HIS A 158 -5.25 15.67 -5.79
CA HIS A 158 -6.16 15.94 -4.68
C HIS A 158 -6.80 17.33 -4.73
N PHE A 159 -6.11 18.35 -5.26
CA PHE A 159 -6.71 19.68 -5.49
C PHE A 159 -7.88 19.63 -6.48
N ASN A 160 -7.89 18.64 -7.38
CA ASN A 160 -8.93 18.46 -8.39
C ASN A 160 -9.89 17.31 -8.08
N SER A 161 -9.58 16.46 -7.10
CA SER A 161 -10.41 15.34 -6.65
C SER A 161 -10.81 15.48 -5.18
N THR A 162 -10.06 14.89 -4.24
CA THR A 162 -10.37 14.78 -2.80
C THR A 162 -10.82 16.11 -2.19
N PHE A 163 -10.05 17.19 -2.37
CA PHE A 163 -10.33 18.48 -1.75
C PHE A 163 -11.50 19.24 -2.39
N ARG A 164 -12.05 18.73 -3.50
CA ARG A 164 -13.33 19.23 -4.03
C ARG A 164 -14.51 18.78 -3.17
N CYS A 165 -14.38 17.66 -2.45
CA CYS A 165 -15.45 17.07 -1.64
C CYS A 165 -15.30 17.36 -0.14
N THR A 166 -14.11 17.75 0.33
CA THR A 166 -13.83 17.95 1.75
C THR A 166 -13.87 19.45 2.09
N PRO A 167 -14.90 19.94 2.81
CA PRO A 167 -15.04 21.37 3.09
C PRO A 167 -13.97 21.90 4.06
N HIS A 168 -13.32 21.01 4.82
CA HIS A 168 -12.27 21.32 5.77
C HIS A 168 -11.10 20.37 5.57
N TYR A 169 -9.95 20.93 5.18
CA TYR A 169 -8.71 20.19 5.09
C TYR A 169 -7.52 21.05 5.50
N ALA A 170 -6.43 20.40 5.84
CA ALA A 170 -5.12 21.00 6.03
C ALA A 170 -4.04 20.04 5.48
N ILE A 171 -2.96 20.61 4.94
CA ILE A 171 -1.88 19.84 4.32
C ILE A 171 -0.61 20.07 5.13
N PHE A 172 0.06 19.00 5.51
CA PHE A 172 1.28 19.05 6.30
C PHE A 172 2.38 18.22 5.64
N SER A 173 3.58 18.77 5.68
CA SER A 173 4.81 18.17 5.16
C SER A 173 5.97 18.37 6.14
N ASP A 174 7.15 17.94 5.76
CA ASP A 174 8.44 18.25 6.39
C ASP A 174 9.05 19.56 5.88
N LEU A 175 8.28 20.38 5.14
CA LEU A 175 8.69 21.69 4.66
C LEU A 175 7.47 22.60 4.44
N GLU A 176 7.59 23.88 4.84
CA GLU A 176 6.58 24.90 4.56
C GLU A 176 6.70 25.37 3.10
N GLU A 177 5.61 25.24 2.33
CA GLU A 177 5.58 25.64 0.91
C GLU A 177 4.18 26.10 0.49
N GLU A 178 4.09 26.66 -0.73
CA GLU A 178 2.81 26.89 -1.41
C GLU A 178 2.83 26.13 -2.76
N ILE A 179 1.83 25.28 -2.98
CA ILE A 179 1.68 24.50 -4.22
C ILE A 179 0.29 24.76 -4.79
N HIS A 180 0.22 25.31 -6.00
CA HIS A 180 -1.03 25.61 -6.71
C HIS A 180 -2.03 26.42 -5.85
N GLY A 181 -1.54 27.42 -5.11
CA GLY A 181 -2.36 28.29 -4.25
C GLY A 181 -2.83 27.64 -2.93
N HIS A 182 -2.31 26.47 -2.59
CA HIS A 182 -2.56 25.78 -1.33
C HIS A 182 -1.32 25.87 -0.45
N THR A 183 -1.53 26.20 0.82
CA THR A 183 -0.45 26.22 1.81
C THR A 183 -0.18 24.80 2.31
N ILE A 184 1.09 24.42 2.33
CA ILE A 184 1.60 23.17 2.89
C ILE A 184 2.36 23.56 4.14
N HIS A 185 1.89 23.09 5.29
CA HIS A 185 2.43 23.47 6.58
C HIS A 185 3.57 22.58 7.04
N ASP A 186 4.60 23.17 7.63
CA ASP A 186 5.69 22.42 8.24
C ASP A 186 5.28 21.76 9.56
N ALA A 187 5.22 20.43 9.56
CA ALA A 187 4.90 19.63 10.74
C ALA A 187 6.04 19.64 11.78
N LEU A 188 7.29 19.86 11.35
CA LEU A 188 8.51 19.69 12.13
C LEU A 188 9.06 21.01 12.70
N TYR A 189 8.55 22.16 12.24
CA TYR A 189 9.03 23.49 12.65
C TYR A 189 9.13 23.68 14.18
N GLU A 190 8.15 23.18 14.93
CA GLU A 190 8.06 23.33 16.40
C GLU A 190 8.94 22.36 17.20
N ILE A 191 9.61 21.40 16.55
CA ILE A 191 10.52 20.49 17.25
C ILE A 191 11.70 21.31 17.80
N PRO A 192 12.07 21.17 19.09
CA PRO A 192 13.14 21.97 19.69
C PRO A 192 14.46 21.81 18.95
N GLU A 193 15.20 22.91 18.85
CA GLU A 193 16.45 22.95 18.07
C GLU A 193 17.50 21.98 18.61
N GLU A 194 17.53 21.77 19.93
CA GLU A 194 18.42 20.80 20.57
C GLU A 194 18.14 19.37 20.05
N ILE A 195 16.86 19.02 19.88
CA ILE A 195 16.47 17.70 19.37
C ILE A 195 16.79 17.55 17.89
N LYS A 196 16.60 18.62 17.11
CA LYS A 196 16.99 18.64 15.69
C LYS A 196 18.49 18.44 15.53
N GLN A 197 19.31 19.07 16.38
CA GLN A 197 20.77 18.94 16.33
C GLN A 197 21.26 17.56 16.77
N ASP A 198 20.62 16.96 17.78
CA ASP A 198 21.00 15.66 18.32
C ASP A 198 20.53 14.47 17.46
N SER A 199 19.53 14.67 16.59
CA SER A 199 18.90 13.60 15.82
C SER A 199 19.35 13.64 14.35
N PRO A 200 20.06 12.61 13.84
CA PRO A 200 20.70 12.65 12.52
C PRO A 200 19.73 12.81 11.35
N GLU A 201 18.46 12.43 11.50
CA GLU A 201 17.42 12.53 10.49
C GLU A 201 17.15 13.99 10.08
N PHE A 202 17.34 14.95 10.98
CA PHE A 202 17.14 16.37 10.68
C PHE A 202 18.21 16.98 9.78
N ARG A 203 19.32 16.28 9.51
CA ARG A 203 20.26 16.71 8.46
C ARG A 203 19.57 16.79 7.10
N PHE A 204 18.64 15.86 6.84
CA PHE A 204 17.85 15.85 5.62
C PHE A 204 16.84 17.01 5.59
N TYR A 205 16.19 17.27 6.73
CA TYR A 205 15.30 18.42 6.90
C TYR A 205 16.01 19.76 6.60
N ASP A 206 17.18 20.00 7.19
CA ASP A 206 17.97 21.21 6.92
C ASP A 206 18.39 21.28 5.45
N LYS A 207 18.78 20.14 4.88
CA LYS A 207 19.15 20.07 3.46
C LYS A 207 17.99 20.46 2.55
N MET A 208 16.78 20.00 2.82
CA MET A 208 15.59 20.37 2.04
C MET A 208 15.31 21.88 2.12
N ARG A 209 15.46 22.48 3.30
CA ARG A 209 15.29 23.94 3.51
C ARG A 209 16.33 24.76 2.75
N GLU A 210 17.59 24.34 2.76
CA GLU A 210 18.66 24.97 1.97
C GLU A 210 18.35 24.91 0.47
N LEU A 211 18.04 23.72 -0.05
CA LEU A 211 17.75 23.51 -1.46
C LEU A 211 16.52 24.33 -1.89
N ARG A 212 15.50 24.42 -1.03
CA ARG A 212 14.33 25.26 -1.28
C ARG A 212 14.68 26.74 -1.32
N ALA A 213 15.51 27.22 -0.40
CA ALA A 213 16.00 28.60 -0.39
C ALA A 213 16.79 28.94 -1.67
N ASP A 214 17.48 27.96 -2.25
CA ASP A 214 18.19 28.08 -3.53
C ASP A 214 17.26 27.97 -4.77
N GLY A 215 15.95 27.79 -4.57
CA GLY A 215 14.96 27.67 -5.64
C GLY A 215 14.96 26.32 -6.35
N ILE A 216 15.53 25.28 -5.74
CA ILE A 216 15.59 23.93 -6.29
C ILE A 216 14.24 23.23 -6.07
N ASN A 217 13.73 22.58 -7.12
CA ASN A 217 12.54 21.74 -7.02
C ASN A 217 12.90 20.39 -6.36
N LEU A 218 12.43 20.20 -5.13
CA LEU A 218 12.69 19.01 -4.32
C LEU A 218 12.06 17.73 -4.88
N GLY A 219 10.99 17.84 -5.68
CA GLY A 219 10.37 16.71 -6.37
C GLY A 219 11.31 16.03 -7.39
N ARG A 220 12.43 16.67 -7.74
CA ARG A 220 13.45 16.09 -8.61
C ARG A 220 14.52 15.32 -7.83
N LEU A 221 14.52 15.40 -6.50
CA LEU A 221 15.40 14.63 -5.64
C LEU A 221 14.80 13.22 -5.50
N SER A 222 15.02 12.40 -6.51
CA SER A 222 14.51 11.03 -6.54
C SER A 222 15.66 10.06 -6.74
N ASN A 223 16.16 9.53 -5.62
CA ASN A 223 17.07 8.41 -5.56
C ASN A 223 16.85 7.65 -4.24
N GLU A 224 17.49 6.49 -4.09
CA GLU A 224 17.29 5.62 -2.94
C GLU A 224 17.72 6.27 -1.62
N GLU A 225 18.82 7.03 -1.62
CA GLU A 225 19.31 7.73 -0.43
C GLU A 225 18.31 8.79 0.05
N VAL A 226 17.74 9.54 -0.88
CA VAL A 226 16.71 10.55 -0.58
C VAL A 226 15.43 9.89 -0.07
N ARG A 227 15.02 8.76 -0.67
CA ARG A 227 13.86 7.99 -0.21
C ARG A 227 14.04 7.49 1.23
N HIS A 228 15.20 6.92 1.54
CA HIS A 228 15.52 6.48 2.90
C HIS A 228 15.57 7.66 3.88
N ALA A 229 16.25 8.74 3.54
CA ALA A 229 16.35 9.91 4.41
C ALA A 229 14.99 10.57 4.68
N ALA A 230 14.12 10.64 3.66
CA ALA A 230 12.75 11.13 3.81
C ALA A 230 11.93 10.21 4.72
N TRP A 231 12.06 8.89 4.56
CA TRP A 231 11.38 7.91 5.41
C TRP A 231 11.83 7.98 6.87
N ASP A 232 13.14 8.07 7.11
CA ASP A 232 13.70 8.17 8.46
C ASP A 232 13.24 9.45 9.17
N LEU A 233 13.09 10.55 8.43
CA LEU A 233 12.54 11.81 8.95
C LEU A 233 11.04 11.72 9.22
N ASP A 234 10.27 10.94 8.45
CA ASP A 234 8.80 10.91 8.47
C ASP A 234 8.23 10.57 9.85
N LYS A 235 8.93 9.72 10.62
CA LYS A 235 8.53 9.34 11.99
C LYS A 235 8.28 10.55 12.91
N TRP A 236 9.00 11.65 12.69
CA TRP A 236 8.91 12.85 13.51
C TRP A 236 7.64 13.68 13.24
N LYS A 237 6.91 13.41 12.14
CA LYS A 237 5.70 14.16 11.79
C LYS A 237 4.48 13.74 12.61
N PHE A 238 4.37 12.47 13.03
CA PHE A 238 3.11 11.90 13.55
C PHE A 238 2.56 12.63 14.78
N LEU A 239 3.32 12.76 15.88
CA LEU A 239 2.82 13.39 17.10
C LEU A 239 2.64 14.92 16.97
N PRO A 240 3.59 15.69 16.40
CA PRO A 240 3.36 17.12 16.14
C PRO A 240 2.13 17.37 15.25
N LEU A 241 1.90 16.50 14.27
CA LEU A 241 0.75 16.60 13.38
C LEU A 241 -0.59 16.44 14.13
N MET A 242 -0.66 15.59 15.16
CA MET A 242 -1.86 15.46 16.01
C MET A 242 -2.22 16.78 16.69
N LYS A 243 -1.21 17.45 17.27
CA LYS A 243 -1.37 18.77 17.88
C LYS A 243 -1.83 19.81 16.87
N LYS A 244 -1.15 19.90 15.73
CA LYS A 244 -1.47 20.88 14.67
C LYS A 244 -2.85 20.65 14.07
N ALA A 245 -3.28 19.39 13.90
CA ALA A 245 -4.62 19.06 13.44
C ALA A 245 -5.70 19.58 14.41
N LEU A 246 -5.52 19.35 15.71
CA LEU A 246 -6.45 19.83 16.74
C LEU A 246 -6.50 21.37 16.79
N GLU A 247 -5.36 22.05 16.63
CA GLU A 247 -5.27 23.51 16.58
C GLU A 247 -5.91 24.11 15.32
N THR A 248 -5.77 23.44 14.18
CA THR A 248 -6.39 23.84 12.91
C THR A 248 -7.90 23.94 13.05
N ARG A 249 -8.53 22.94 13.67
CA ARG A 249 -9.99 22.92 13.84
C ARG A 249 -10.45 22.03 15.00
N SER A 250 -10.33 22.54 16.22
CA SER A 250 -10.71 21.81 17.44
C SER A 250 -12.20 21.43 17.54
N LYS A 251 -13.07 22.05 16.72
CA LYS A 251 -14.51 21.79 16.70
C LYS A 251 -14.94 20.64 15.77
N SER A 252 -14.03 20.08 14.95
CA SER A 252 -14.35 18.90 14.16
C SER A 252 -14.64 17.71 15.08
N LYS A 253 -15.62 16.88 14.71
CA LYS A 253 -15.93 15.63 15.42
C LYS A 253 -14.91 14.54 15.08
N TRP A 254 -14.43 14.54 13.84
CA TRP A 254 -13.53 13.52 13.30
C TRP A 254 -12.32 14.16 12.63
N PHE A 255 -11.16 13.57 12.87
CA PHE A 255 -9.88 13.94 12.26
C PHE A 255 -9.40 12.75 11.43
N VAL A 256 -9.29 12.94 10.12
CA VAL A 256 -9.00 11.88 9.15
C VAL A 256 -7.66 12.16 8.51
N PHE A 257 -6.64 11.42 8.92
CA PHE A 257 -5.27 11.55 8.45
C PHE A 257 -5.05 10.61 7.27
N ILE A 258 -4.56 11.13 6.15
CA ILE A 258 -4.32 10.39 4.90
C ILE A 258 -2.96 10.78 4.32
N GLU A 259 -2.39 9.90 3.50
CA GLU A 259 -1.19 10.17 2.71
C GLU A 259 -1.55 10.56 1.27
N ALA A 260 -0.60 11.16 0.55
CA ALA A 260 -0.83 11.71 -0.79
C ALA A 260 -1.02 10.65 -1.89
N ASP A 261 -0.92 9.37 -1.55
CA ASP A 261 -1.24 8.20 -2.38
C ASP A 261 -2.31 7.31 -1.73
N THR A 262 -3.15 7.90 -0.87
CA THR A 262 -4.32 7.25 -0.27
C THR A 262 -5.60 7.81 -0.89
N TYR A 263 -6.45 6.93 -1.42
CA TYR A 263 -7.81 7.29 -1.82
C TYR A 263 -8.80 6.98 -0.70
N ILE A 264 -9.68 7.93 -0.39
CA ILE A 264 -10.80 7.73 0.54
C ILE A 264 -12.11 7.76 -0.25
N VAL A 265 -12.90 6.70 -0.12
CA VAL A 265 -14.29 6.65 -0.61
C VAL A 265 -15.13 7.53 0.32
N TRP A 266 -15.28 8.79 -0.06
CA TRP A 266 -15.83 9.85 0.79
C TRP A 266 -17.27 9.57 1.22
N SER A 267 -18.12 9.10 0.32
CA SER A 267 -19.52 8.74 0.62
C SER A 267 -19.62 7.63 1.66
N ASN A 268 -18.72 6.66 1.62
CA ASN A 268 -18.68 5.57 2.55
C ASN A 268 -18.14 6.00 3.90
N LEU A 269 -17.05 6.79 3.92
CA LEU A 269 -16.50 7.33 5.16
C LEU A 269 -17.56 8.10 5.95
N LEU A 270 -18.30 9.01 5.30
CA LEU A 270 -19.32 9.81 6.00
C LEU A 270 -20.46 8.95 6.56
N GLN A 271 -21.00 8.02 5.78
CA GLN A 271 -22.02 7.06 6.25
C GLN A 271 -21.51 6.21 7.41
N TRP A 272 -20.23 5.84 7.41
CA TRP A 272 -19.66 5.01 8.46
C TRP A 272 -19.45 5.78 9.76
N LEU A 273 -18.95 7.02 9.69
CA LEU A 273 -18.71 7.86 10.87
C LEU A 273 -20.01 8.24 11.61
N GLU A 274 -21.16 8.26 10.94
CA GLU A 274 -22.47 8.43 11.59
C GLU A 274 -22.81 7.31 12.58
N LEU A 275 -22.16 6.15 12.47
CA LEU A 275 -22.41 5.00 13.34
C LEU A 275 -21.62 5.07 14.67
N PHE A 276 -20.68 6.00 14.80
CA PHE A 276 -19.83 6.14 15.98
C PHE A 276 -20.18 7.38 16.80
N ASP A 277 -20.07 7.26 18.13
CA ASP A 277 -20.13 8.40 19.04
C ASP A 277 -18.76 9.09 19.13
N HIS A 278 -18.59 10.21 18.41
CA HIS A 278 -17.35 10.99 18.40
C HIS A 278 -16.91 11.51 19.79
N THR A 279 -17.78 11.46 20.81
CA THR A 279 -17.44 11.82 22.19
C THR A 279 -16.72 10.70 22.94
N GLN A 280 -16.68 9.49 22.39
CA GLN A 280 -15.85 8.38 22.86
C GLN A 280 -14.43 8.44 22.23
N PRO A 281 -13.40 7.92 22.90
CA PRO A 281 -12.01 8.02 22.45
C PRO A 281 -11.66 6.95 21.41
N TYR A 282 -12.04 7.16 20.15
CA TYR A 282 -11.76 6.25 19.06
C TYR A 282 -10.41 6.55 18.37
N TYR A 283 -9.62 5.49 18.17
CA TYR A 283 -8.45 5.41 17.30
C TYR A 283 -8.70 4.28 16.29
N ILE A 284 -8.99 4.63 15.04
CA ILE A 284 -9.54 3.73 14.01
C ILE A 284 -8.58 3.68 12.82
N GLY A 285 -8.33 2.50 12.26
CA GLY A 285 -7.54 2.36 11.03
C GLY A 285 -7.38 0.92 10.56
N GLY A 286 -6.73 0.73 9.41
CA GLY A 286 -6.35 -0.60 8.92
C GLY A 286 -5.23 -1.19 9.78
N GLN A 287 -5.43 -2.39 10.32
CA GLN A 287 -4.45 -2.96 11.24
C GLN A 287 -3.16 -3.42 10.55
N THR A 288 -2.04 -3.18 11.20
CA THR A 288 -0.73 -3.78 10.91
C THR A 288 -0.04 -4.19 12.21
N TRP A 289 1.09 -4.90 12.10
CA TRP A 289 1.80 -5.50 13.23
C TRP A 289 3.31 -5.26 13.17
N LEU A 290 3.89 -4.85 14.29
CA LEU A 290 5.34 -4.75 14.46
C LEU A 290 5.72 -5.04 15.90
N GLY A 291 6.63 -5.99 16.12
CA GLY A 291 7.14 -6.29 17.47
C GLY A 291 6.08 -6.75 18.47
N GLY A 292 4.97 -7.35 18.00
CA GLY A 292 3.84 -7.77 18.85
C GLY A 292 2.81 -6.67 19.14
N GLU A 293 3.03 -5.45 18.66
CA GLU A 293 2.07 -4.35 18.75
C GLU A 293 1.18 -4.31 17.51
N VAL A 294 -0.13 -4.13 17.71
CA VAL A 294 -1.12 -3.89 16.65
C VAL A 294 -1.40 -2.39 16.58
N PHE A 295 -1.36 -1.81 15.38
CA PHE A 295 -1.58 -0.37 15.20
C PHE A 295 -2.22 -0.05 13.85
N ALA A 296 -2.78 1.17 13.71
CA ALA A 296 -3.28 1.66 12.44
C ALA A 296 -2.11 1.96 11.51
N HIS A 297 -2.09 1.34 10.33
CA HIS A 297 -1.11 1.63 9.30
C HIS A 297 -1.33 3.03 8.72
N GLY A 298 -0.29 3.88 8.75
CA GLY A 298 -0.39 5.29 8.32
C GLY A 298 -0.99 5.48 6.92
N GLY A 299 -0.53 4.69 5.95
CA GLY A 299 -0.98 4.76 4.56
C GLY A 299 -2.43 4.34 4.34
N THR A 300 -2.99 3.45 5.17
CA THR A 300 -4.41 3.07 5.05
C THR A 300 -5.38 4.20 5.41
N GLY A 301 -4.86 5.26 6.02
CA GLY A 301 -5.61 6.30 6.68
C GLY A 301 -5.82 5.99 8.16
N ILE A 302 -5.82 7.04 8.98
CA ILE A 302 -6.07 6.97 10.42
C ILE A 302 -7.21 7.92 10.76
N ILE A 303 -8.22 7.43 11.46
CA ILE A 303 -9.37 8.23 11.89
C ILE A 303 -9.34 8.32 13.43
N ILE A 304 -9.39 9.55 13.93
CA ILE A 304 -9.32 9.84 15.36
C ILE A 304 -10.54 10.69 15.73
N SER A 305 -11.26 10.28 16.77
CA SER A 305 -12.34 11.11 17.29
C SER A 305 -11.81 12.35 17.98
N GLN A 306 -12.61 13.41 18.04
CA GLN A 306 -12.23 14.62 18.77
C GLN A 306 -11.77 14.32 20.19
N LYS A 307 -12.49 13.41 20.89
CA LYS A 307 -12.17 13.05 22.27
C LYS A 307 -10.79 12.42 22.39
N ALA A 308 -10.49 11.45 21.53
CA ALA A 308 -9.19 10.78 21.52
C ALA A 308 -8.06 11.75 21.19
N LEU A 309 -8.23 12.61 20.17
CA LEU A 309 -7.21 13.56 19.76
C LEU A 309 -6.91 14.58 20.86
N THR A 310 -7.95 15.10 21.52
CA THR A 310 -7.79 16.04 22.63
C THR A 310 -7.00 15.41 23.77
N MET A 311 -7.35 14.18 24.18
CA MET A 311 -6.64 13.46 25.24
C MET A 311 -5.17 13.21 24.87
N LEU A 312 -4.89 12.82 23.62
CA LEU A 312 -3.54 12.60 23.13
C LEU A 312 -2.70 13.88 23.16
N VAL A 313 -3.24 15.00 22.68
CA VAL A 313 -2.53 16.28 22.65
C VAL A 313 -2.24 16.80 24.06
N GLU A 314 -3.18 16.65 25.00
CA GLU A 314 -2.95 16.97 26.42
C GLU A 314 -1.79 16.14 27.01
N LYS A 315 -1.80 14.82 26.77
CA LYS A 315 -0.73 13.92 27.22
C LYS A 315 0.61 14.27 26.56
N TYR A 316 0.64 14.52 25.25
CA TYR A 316 1.83 14.95 24.50
C TYR A 316 2.45 16.24 25.06
N ASN A 317 1.63 17.25 25.34
CA ASN A 317 2.10 18.52 25.90
C ASN A 317 2.60 18.37 27.35
N SER A 318 2.03 17.46 28.13
CA SER A 318 2.44 17.23 29.53
C SER A 318 3.67 16.33 29.68
N SER A 319 4.06 15.59 28.63
CA SER A 319 5.10 14.56 28.68
C SER A 319 6.02 14.61 27.45
N THR A 320 6.33 15.81 26.95
CA THR A 320 7.05 16.00 25.67
C THR A 320 8.40 15.27 25.62
N ALA A 321 9.17 15.26 26.70
CA ALA A 321 10.46 14.55 26.75
C ALA A 321 10.31 13.03 26.57
N GLU A 322 9.27 12.43 27.17
CA GLU A 322 8.95 10.99 27.03
C GLU A 322 8.65 10.65 25.55
N PHE A 323 7.88 11.49 24.86
CA PHE A 323 7.52 11.27 23.47
C PHE A 323 8.65 11.54 22.48
N ILE A 324 9.55 12.47 22.79
CA ILE A 324 10.79 12.66 22.03
C ILE A 324 11.65 11.38 22.13
N GLU A 325 11.87 10.87 23.35
CA GLU A 325 12.64 9.64 23.55
C GLU A 325 11.99 8.44 22.86
N LEU A 326 10.65 8.33 22.92
CA LEU A 326 9.89 7.32 22.18
C LEU A 326 10.14 7.43 20.67
N THR A 327 10.08 8.64 20.12
CA THR A 327 10.27 8.89 18.68
C THR A 327 11.70 8.54 18.22
N GLN A 328 12.70 8.78 19.08
CA GLN A 328 14.09 8.42 18.78
C GLN A 328 14.33 6.91 18.72
N LYS A 329 13.62 6.13 19.54
CA LYS A 329 13.82 4.66 19.66
C LYS A 329 13.16 3.83 18.57
N HIS A 330 12.20 4.40 17.85
CA HIS A 330 11.44 3.69 16.81
C HIS A 330 11.67 4.32 15.44
N TYR A 331 11.49 3.53 14.39
CA TYR A 331 11.60 4.01 13.00
C TYR A 331 10.24 4.28 12.35
N ALA A 332 9.16 3.70 12.89
CA ALA A 332 7.81 3.79 12.32
C ALA A 332 6.95 4.79 13.11
N GLY A 333 6.53 5.88 12.46
CA GLY A 333 5.76 6.96 13.08
C GLY A 333 4.34 6.58 13.50
N ASP A 334 3.70 5.69 12.76
CA ASP A 334 2.38 5.14 13.07
C ASP A 334 2.40 4.20 14.29
N LEU A 335 3.48 3.42 14.46
CA LEU A 335 3.74 2.71 15.71
C LEU A 335 3.90 3.70 16.88
N ILE A 336 4.67 4.78 16.71
CA ILE A 336 4.86 5.80 17.75
C ILE A 336 3.52 6.40 18.17
N LEU A 337 2.63 6.71 17.22
CA LEU A 337 1.28 7.19 17.48
C LEU A 337 0.45 6.18 18.30
N SER A 338 0.52 4.90 17.93
CA SER A 338 -0.18 3.82 18.67
C SER A 338 0.33 3.68 20.11
N LEU A 339 1.66 3.69 20.30
CA LEU A 339 2.26 3.63 21.63
C LEU A 339 1.86 4.85 22.48
N ALA A 340 1.71 6.03 21.86
CA ALA A 340 1.20 7.20 22.54
C ALA A 340 -0.26 7.04 23.00
N PHE A 341 -1.14 6.51 22.14
CA PHE A 341 -2.52 6.17 22.52
C PHE A 341 -2.59 5.09 23.61
N LYS A 342 -1.68 4.12 23.58
CA LYS A 342 -1.58 3.08 24.61
C LYS A 342 -1.31 3.65 26.00
N THR A 343 -0.57 4.76 26.13
CA THR A 343 -0.40 5.47 27.42
C THR A 343 -1.71 6.02 28.01
N LEU A 344 -2.75 6.13 27.17
CA LEU A 344 -4.10 6.58 27.53
C LEU A 344 -5.11 5.44 27.62
N ASN A 345 -4.68 4.18 27.49
CA ASN A 345 -5.53 3.00 27.36
C ASN A 345 -6.51 3.09 26.19
N ILE A 346 -6.11 3.75 25.09
CA ILE A 346 -6.86 3.79 23.85
C ILE A 346 -6.24 2.76 22.89
N SER A 347 -6.98 1.70 22.59
CA SER A 347 -6.56 0.64 21.67
C SER A 347 -7.05 0.90 20.25
N LEU A 348 -6.40 0.27 19.27
CA LEU A 348 -6.85 0.31 17.88
C LEU A 348 -8.24 -0.34 17.74
N THR A 349 -9.16 0.40 17.14
CA THR A 349 -10.36 -0.14 16.50
C THR A 349 -9.95 -0.63 15.12
N ALA A 350 -9.75 -1.94 14.97
CA ALA A 350 -9.29 -2.56 13.74
C ALA A 350 -10.43 -2.69 12.71
N THR A 351 -10.13 -2.46 11.43
CA THR A 351 -11.18 -2.18 10.43
C THR A 351 -11.11 -3.04 9.18
N TRP A 352 -10.12 -3.93 9.06
CA TRP A 352 -10.02 -4.80 7.90
C TRP A 352 -11.32 -5.59 7.69
N PRO A 353 -11.85 -5.67 6.45
CA PRO A 353 -11.25 -5.20 5.19
C PRO A 353 -11.62 -3.77 4.78
N ILE A 354 -12.42 -3.03 5.56
CA ILE A 354 -13.04 -1.76 5.17
C ILE A 354 -12.01 -0.70 4.79
N MET A 355 -10.93 -0.57 5.57
CA MET A 355 -9.78 0.26 5.22
C MET A 355 -8.65 -0.65 4.71
N GLN A 356 -8.13 -0.35 3.52
CA GLN A 356 -7.22 -1.24 2.80
C GLN A 356 -5.86 -0.58 2.51
N GLY A 357 -4.79 -1.33 2.78
CA GLY A 357 -3.41 -0.95 2.47
C GLY A 357 -2.98 -1.33 1.05
N GLU A 358 -3.68 -2.29 0.45
CA GLU A 358 -3.56 -2.64 -0.97
C GLU A 358 -4.26 -1.62 -1.87
N THR A 359 -3.98 -1.71 -3.17
CA THR A 359 -4.72 -1.03 -4.23
C THR A 359 -5.89 -1.90 -4.69
N PRO A 360 -6.90 -1.37 -5.42
CA PRO A 360 -7.88 -2.21 -6.09
C PRO A 360 -7.26 -3.24 -7.04
N PHE A 361 -6.03 -3.04 -7.50
CA PHE A 361 -5.40 -3.91 -8.50
C PHE A 361 -4.56 -5.01 -7.86
N THR A 362 -4.03 -4.79 -6.66
CA THR A 362 -3.18 -5.75 -5.93
C THR A 362 -3.93 -6.55 -4.88
N LEU A 363 -5.13 -6.11 -4.48
CA LEU A 363 -5.96 -6.76 -3.45
C LEU A 363 -6.24 -8.23 -3.76
N ASP A 364 -6.01 -9.08 -2.76
CA ASP A 364 -6.44 -10.48 -2.72
C ASP A 364 -7.96 -10.58 -2.59
N TYR A 365 -8.68 -10.45 -3.70
CA TYR A 365 -10.13 -10.53 -3.71
C TYR A 365 -10.61 -11.92 -3.28
N THR A 366 -11.22 -11.98 -2.11
CA THR A 366 -11.83 -13.18 -1.51
C THR A 366 -13.22 -12.87 -0.99
N ALA A 367 -13.98 -13.90 -0.61
CA ALA A 367 -15.28 -13.73 0.04
C ALA A 367 -15.24 -12.84 1.29
N LYS A 368 -14.09 -12.76 1.98
CA LYS A 368 -13.89 -11.90 3.15
C LYS A 368 -13.81 -10.41 2.82
N HIS A 369 -13.57 -10.04 1.58
CA HIS A 369 -13.52 -8.63 1.14
C HIS A 369 -14.82 -8.24 0.44
N MET A 370 -15.22 -9.05 -0.53
CA MET A 370 -16.18 -8.65 -1.55
C MET A 370 -17.52 -8.12 -1.03
N ALA A 371 -18.03 -8.70 0.05
CA ALA A 371 -19.31 -8.31 0.63
C ALA A 371 -19.23 -7.07 1.54
N HIS A 372 -18.04 -6.65 1.93
CA HIS A 372 -17.82 -5.54 2.86
C HIS A 372 -17.76 -4.19 2.15
N PRO A 373 -18.21 -3.11 2.83
CA PRO A 373 -17.96 -1.74 2.40
C PRO A 373 -16.47 -1.46 2.28
N VAL A 374 -16.10 -0.48 1.44
CA VAL A 374 -14.72 0.00 1.33
C VAL A 374 -14.62 1.49 1.63
N VAL A 375 -13.64 1.89 2.43
CA VAL A 375 -13.40 3.29 2.83
C VAL A 375 -12.08 3.81 2.28
N SER A 376 -11.05 2.97 2.18
CA SER A 376 -9.75 3.42 1.67
C SER A 376 -9.02 2.39 0.83
N TYR A 377 -8.15 2.89 -0.04
CA TYR A 377 -7.09 2.16 -0.73
C TYR A 377 -5.80 2.98 -0.64
N HIS A 378 -4.64 2.31 -0.61
CA HIS A 378 -3.34 2.98 -0.50
C HIS A 378 -2.38 2.54 -1.63
N HIS A 379 -1.23 3.20 -1.74
CA HIS A 379 -0.29 3.11 -2.86
C HIS A 379 -0.95 3.44 -4.22
N MET A 380 -1.92 4.36 -4.21
CA MET A 380 -2.66 4.77 -5.39
C MET A 380 -1.89 5.89 -6.12
N PRO A 381 -1.34 5.65 -7.33
CA PRO A 381 -0.77 6.72 -8.12
C PRO A 381 -1.87 7.71 -8.55
N SER A 382 -1.48 8.95 -8.86
CA SER A 382 -2.41 10.04 -9.19
C SER A 382 -3.49 9.67 -10.24
N PRO A 383 -3.17 8.96 -11.35
CA PRO A 383 -4.20 8.54 -12.31
C PRO A 383 -5.26 7.59 -11.74
N TRP A 384 -4.91 6.78 -10.74
CA TRP A 384 -5.87 5.86 -10.10
C TRP A 384 -6.72 6.57 -9.06
N ILE A 385 -6.17 7.58 -8.36
CA ILE A 385 -6.93 8.50 -7.50
C ILE A 385 -7.98 9.23 -8.33
N ASP A 386 -7.59 9.79 -9.48
CA ASP A 386 -8.51 10.48 -10.40
C ASP A 386 -9.61 9.52 -10.90
N GLY A 387 -9.23 8.32 -11.34
CA GLY A 387 -10.18 7.32 -11.83
C GLY A 387 -11.18 6.86 -10.75
N MET A 388 -10.71 6.60 -9.53
CA MET A 388 -11.58 6.25 -8.40
C MET A 388 -12.50 7.40 -8.01
N TRP A 389 -12.00 8.63 -8.04
CA TRP A 389 -12.81 9.81 -7.79
C TRP A 389 -13.95 9.97 -8.80
N GLU A 390 -13.65 9.84 -10.10
CA GLU A 390 -14.66 9.90 -11.15
C GLU A 390 -15.70 8.78 -11.01
N TYR A 391 -15.25 7.57 -10.68
CA TYR A 391 -16.14 6.44 -10.40
C TYR A 391 -17.08 6.72 -9.23
N GLU A 392 -16.55 7.23 -8.11
CA GLU A 392 -17.36 7.58 -6.94
C GLU A 392 -18.37 8.70 -7.26
N GLN A 393 -17.99 9.71 -8.05
CA GLN A 393 -18.95 10.77 -8.45
C GLN A 393 -20.14 10.19 -9.23
N LYS A 394 -19.88 9.23 -10.14
CA LYS A 394 -20.94 8.52 -10.88
C LYS A 394 -21.80 7.67 -9.94
N TRP A 395 -21.18 7.00 -8.97
CA TRP A 395 -21.85 6.23 -7.94
C TRP A 395 -22.82 7.07 -7.11
N ILE A 396 -22.34 8.19 -6.54
CA ILE A 396 -23.17 9.12 -5.73
C ILE A 396 -24.34 9.67 -6.54
N ASN A 397 -24.16 9.91 -7.84
CA ASN A 397 -25.23 10.40 -8.71
C ASN A 397 -26.26 9.31 -9.10
N GLY A 398 -26.14 8.09 -8.56
CA GLY A 398 -27.07 6.98 -8.81
C GLY A 398 -26.92 6.32 -10.18
N THR A 399 -25.79 6.52 -10.87
CA THR A 399 -25.54 5.94 -12.21
C THR A 399 -25.60 4.41 -12.19
N TYR A 400 -25.21 3.80 -11.07
CA TYR A 400 -25.14 2.35 -10.88
C TYR A 400 -26.33 1.79 -10.09
N GLY A 401 -27.39 2.58 -9.90
CA GLY A 401 -28.60 2.21 -9.17
C GLY A 401 -28.77 2.96 -7.85
N ASN A 402 -29.62 2.42 -6.97
CA ASN A 402 -30.01 3.06 -5.70
C ASN A 402 -29.13 2.65 -4.50
N GLU A 403 -28.08 1.87 -4.72
CA GLU A 403 -27.18 1.47 -3.63
C GLU A 403 -26.31 2.66 -3.20
N THR A 404 -26.27 2.95 -1.91
CA THR A 404 -25.48 4.08 -1.37
C THR A 404 -24.13 3.67 -0.80
N ILE A 405 -23.95 2.38 -0.48
CA ILE A 405 -22.73 1.84 0.11
C ILE A 405 -21.92 1.12 -0.96
N LEU A 406 -20.75 1.67 -1.26
CA LEU A 406 -19.80 1.08 -2.20
C LEU A 406 -19.05 -0.09 -1.54
N ARG A 407 -19.08 -1.29 -2.12
CA ARG A 407 -18.36 -2.46 -1.59
C ARG A 407 -17.16 -2.81 -2.45
N HIS A 408 -16.27 -3.64 -1.92
CA HIS A 408 -15.15 -4.16 -2.69
C HIS A 408 -15.58 -4.87 -3.97
N LYS A 409 -16.73 -5.57 -3.97
CA LYS A 409 -17.26 -6.20 -5.20
C LYS A 409 -17.66 -5.17 -6.26
N ASP A 410 -18.15 -4.00 -5.86
CA ASP A 410 -18.64 -2.98 -6.78
C ASP A 410 -17.44 -2.33 -7.47
N VAL A 411 -16.40 -1.99 -6.68
CA VAL A 411 -15.09 -1.57 -7.21
C VAL A 411 -14.48 -2.65 -8.10
N PHE A 412 -14.52 -3.92 -7.69
CA PHE A 412 -14.02 -5.01 -8.53
C PHE A 412 -14.74 -5.04 -9.88
N LEU A 413 -16.06 -5.06 -9.89
CA LEU A 413 -16.86 -5.22 -11.11
C LEU A 413 -16.69 -4.06 -12.08
N ASP A 414 -16.66 -2.83 -11.58
CA ASP A 414 -16.69 -1.64 -12.44
C ASP A 414 -15.31 -1.06 -12.72
N PHE A 415 -14.35 -1.23 -11.81
CA PHE A 415 -13.02 -0.60 -11.89
C PHE A 415 -11.91 -1.60 -12.26
N VAL A 416 -12.02 -2.86 -11.83
CA VAL A 416 -10.96 -3.89 -12.05
C VAL A 416 -11.36 -4.90 -13.12
N GLY A 417 -12.62 -5.31 -13.13
CA GLY A 417 -13.20 -6.35 -13.99
C GLY A 417 -13.04 -6.09 -15.48
N PRO A 418 -13.28 -4.85 -15.99
CA PRO A 418 -13.10 -4.56 -17.41
C PRO A 418 -11.67 -4.83 -17.89
N GLU A 419 -10.68 -4.56 -17.03
CA GLU A 419 -9.27 -4.79 -17.33
C GLU A 419 -8.92 -6.29 -17.40
N ILE A 420 -9.57 -7.11 -16.58
CA ILE A 420 -9.42 -8.58 -16.57
C ILE A 420 -10.11 -9.21 -17.79
N ILE A 421 -11.31 -8.74 -18.13
CA ILE A 421 -12.11 -9.26 -19.26
C ILE A 421 -11.45 -8.99 -20.61
N ALA A 422 -10.60 -7.96 -20.70
CA ALA A 422 -9.83 -7.65 -21.90
C ALA A 422 -8.89 -8.82 -22.33
N GLY A 423 -8.57 -9.74 -21.42
CA GLY A 423 -7.83 -10.96 -21.69
C GLY A 423 -6.36 -10.91 -21.27
N ASP A 424 -5.60 -11.89 -21.73
CA ASP A 424 -4.19 -12.08 -21.36
C ASP A 424 -3.34 -10.85 -21.72
N ARG A 425 -2.38 -10.52 -20.86
CA ARG A 425 -1.47 -9.37 -21.01
C ARG A 425 -0.03 -9.81 -21.11
N VAL A 426 0.70 -9.17 -22.01
CA VAL A 426 2.17 -9.25 -22.10
C VAL A 426 2.79 -8.14 -21.26
N PHE A 427 4.01 -8.36 -20.77
CA PHE A 427 4.73 -7.42 -19.90
C PHE A 427 3.91 -7.03 -18.66
N TRP A 428 3.28 -8.02 -18.04
CA TRP A 428 2.32 -7.80 -16.98
C TRP A 428 2.47 -8.85 -15.88
N ASP A 429 2.56 -8.40 -14.63
CA ASP A 429 2.59 -9.25 -13.45
C ASP A 429 1.24 -9.16 -12.72
N ASN A 430 0.42 -10.20 -12.83
CA ASN A 430 -0.83 -10.35 -12.06
C ASN A 430 -0.61 -10.89 -10.64
N ILE A 431 0.64 -11.03 -10.19
CA ILE A 431 1.03 -11.44 -8.84
C ILE A 431 0.56 -12.87 -8.52
N SER A 432 0.57 -13.75 -9.53
CA SER A 432 0.35 -15.18 -9.31
C SER A 432 1.53 -15.79 -8.55
N LYS A 433 1.26 -16.39 -7.37
CA LYS A 433 2.29 -16.82 -6.42
C LYS A 433 1.95 -18.06 -5.59
N ASP A 434 0.79 -18.68 -5.80
CA ASP A 434 0.29 -19.75 -4.91
C ASP A 434 0.91 -21.11 -5.25
N ILE A 435 1.21 -21.35 -6.53
CA ILE A 435 1.91 -22.55 -7.01
C ILE A 435 2.94 -22.08 -8.03
N GLU A 436 4.19 -22.50 -7.88
CA GLU A 436 5.28 -22.18 -8.81
C GLU A 436 5.95 -23.47 -9.33
N GLU A 437 6.18 -23.55 -10.63
CA GLU A 437 6.81 -24.70 -11.28
C GLU A 437 7.69 -24.24 -12.45
N GLU A 438 8.92 -24.74 -12.51
CA GLU A 438 9.80 -24.55 -13.67
C GLU A 438 9.31 -25.43 -14.84
N LEU A 439 9.16 -24.83 -16.01
CA LEU A 439 8.76 -25.54 -17.21
C LEU A 439 9.98 -25.99 -18.02
N ALA A 440 9.81 -27.11 -18.75
CA ALA A 440 10.83 -27.55 -19.71
C ALA A 440 11.09 -26.45 -20.76
N PRO A 441 12.33 -26.33 -21.31
CA PRO A 441 12.73 -25.20 -22.17
C PRO A 441 11.90 -25.02 -23.45
N ASN A 442 11.17 -26.04 -23.90
CA ASN A 442 10.30 -26.00 -25.08
C ASN A 442 8.84 -25.62 -24.76
N LYS A 443 8.54 -25.29 -23.49
CA LYS A 443 7.23 -24.86 -23.03
C LYS A 443 7.19 -23.33 -22.89
N GLY A 444 5.99 -22.78 -22.88
CA GLY A 444 5.76 -21.33 -22.84
C GLY A 444 4.43 -20.99 -22.17
N PRO A 445 3.92 -19.76 -22.34
CA PRO A 445 2.72 -19.25 -21.66
C PRO A 445 1.50 -20.18 -21.72
N HIS A 446 1.23 -20.76 -22.89
CA HIS A 446 0.10 -21.68 -23.06
C HIS A 446 0.16 -22.90 -22.11
N SER A 447 1.36 -23.35 -21.72
CA SER A 447 1.49 -24.45 -20.76
C SER A 447 1.03 -24.07 -19.35
N CYS A 448 1.10 -22.79 -18.99
CA CYS A 448 0.53 -22.28 -17.75
C CYS A 448 -0.98 -22.22 -17.77
N LEU A 449 -1.58 -21.78 -18.88
CA LEU A 449 -3.02 -21.86 -19.07
C LEU A 449 -3.52 -23.30 -18.88
N VAL A 450 -2.92 -24.27 -19.57
CA VAL A 450 -3.32 -25.69 -19.46
C VAL A 450 -3.19 -26.22 -18.03
N LYS A 451 -2.12 -25.82 -17.31
CA LYS A 451 -1.96 -26.19 -15.89
C LYS A 451 -3.02 -25.53 -15.01
N CYS A 452 -3.38 -24.28 -15.27
CA CYS A 452 -4.44 -23.58 -14.56
C CYS A 452 -5.82 -24.20 -14.84
N GLU A 453 -6.10 -24.58 -16.09
CA GLU A 453 -7.31 -25.31 -16.48
C GLU A 453 -7.42 -26.64 -15.73
N ALA A 454 -6.32 -27.38 -15.59
CA ALA A 454 -6.28 -28.64 -14.85
C ALA A 454 -6.44 -28.49 -13.33
N ASN A 455 -6.17 -27.31 -12.77
CA ASN A 455 -6.35 -27.03 -11.35
C ASN A 455 -7.69 -26.29 -11.11
N PRO A 456 -8.70 -26.92 -10.48
CA PRO A 456 -10.02 -26.31 -10.31
C PRO A 456 -10.02 -25.05 -9.43
N GLU A 457 -9.03 -24.89 -8.54
CA GLU A 457 -8.90 -23.71 -7.67
C GLU A 457 -8.18 -22.54 -8.36
N CYS A 458 -7.63 -22.73 -9.56
CA CYS A 458 -6.85 -21.70 -10.24
C CYS A 458 -7.76 -20.64 -10.88
N LEU A 459 -7.57 -19.37 -10.51
CA LEU A 459 -8.27 -18.21 -11.07
C LEU A 459 -7.39 -17.40 -12.02
N GLN A 460 -6.07 -17.47 -11.89
CA GLN A 460 -5.14 -16.70 -12.71
C GLN A 460 -3.81 -17.44 -12.86
N TRP A 461 -3.05 -17.10 -13.89
CA TRP A 461 -1.74 -17.67 -14.17
C TRP A 461 -0.76 -16.62 -14.70
N LEU A 462 0.52 -16.90 -14.54
CA LEU A 462 1.65 -16.07 -14.97
C LEU A 462 2.75 -16.97 -15.52
N PHE A 463 3.27 -16.61 -16.68
CA PHE A 463 4.51 -17.18 -17.23
C PHE A 463 5.59 -16.10 -17.25
N ALA A 464 6.73 -16.38 -16.64
CA ALA A 464 7.87 -15.47 -16.64
C ALA A 464 9.18 -16.28 -16.58
N ALA A 465 10.10 -16.03 -17.52
CA ALA A 465 11.44 -16.62 -17.53
C ALA A 465 11.47 -18.17 -17.38
N GLY A 466 10.56 -18.88 -18.06
CA GLY A 466 10.45 -20.35 -17.96
C GLY A 466 9.71 -20.86 -16.72
N MET A 467 9.39 -19.97 -15.77
CA MET A 467 8.58 -20.28 -14.60
C MET A 467 7.10 -20.13 -14.91
N CYS A 468 6.33 -21.08 -14.41
CA CYS A 468 4.89 -21.03 -14.38
C CYS A 468 4.39 -20.78 -12.97
N LYS A 469 3.58 -19.75 -12.78
CA LYS A 469 2.96 -19.43 -11.49
C LYS A 469 1.45 -19.40 -11.61
N LEU A 470 0.75 -20.06 -10.68
CA LEU A 470 -0.71 -20.09 -10.61
C LEU A 470 -1.19 -19.31 -9.39
N GLY A 471 -2.37 -18.71 -9.49
CA GLY A 471 -3.04 -18.00 -8.40
C GLY A 471 -4.45 -18.53 -8.15
N LYS A 472 -4.80 -18.69 -6.88
CA LYS A 472 -6.12 -19.10 -6.37
C LYS A 472 -7.06 -17.94 -6.07
N VAL A 473 -6.52 -16.72 -6.03
CA VAL A 473 -7.28 -15.48 -5.86
C VAL A 473 -7.06 -14.59 -7.08
N VAL A 474 -8.03 -13.74 -7.36
CA VAL A 474 -7.98 -12.82 -8.50
C VAL A 474 -7.35 -11.49 -8.10
N ARG A 475 -6.39 -11.03 -8.89
CA ARG A 475 -5.73 -9.72 -8.83
C ARG A 475 -5.55 -9.21 -10.26
N LEU A 476 -5.52 -7.90 -10.43
CA LEU A 476 -5.10 -7.33 -11.71
C LEU A 476 -3.58 -7.20 -11.78
N GLY A 477 -2.93 -6.70 -10.74
CA GLY A 477 -1.49 -6.46 -10.70
C GLY A 477 -1.07 -5.24 -11.52
N SER A 478 0.13 -5.27 -12.10
CA SER A 478 0.74 -4.10 -12.76
C SER A 478 1.55 -4.46 -13.99
N ALA A 479 1.76 -3.46 -14.85
CA ALA A 479 2.70 -3.57 -15.97
C ALA A 479 4.15 -3.66 -15.46
N GLU A 480 4.96 -4.47 -16.13
CA GLU A 480 6.39 -4.63 -15.86
C GLU A 480 7.23 -4.06 -17.00
N LEU A 481 8.14 -3.13 -16.66
CA LEU A 481 8.98 -2.42 -17.63
C LEU A 481 10.29 -3.16 -17.97
N LYS A 482 10.63 -4.22 -17.23
CA LYS A 482 11.86 -4.99 -17.46
C LYS A 482 11.69 -5.92 -18.67
N GLU A 483 12.71 -5.95 -19.52
CA GLU A 483 12.75 -6.83 -20.69
C GLU A 483 12.69 -8.32 -20.26
N GLY A 484 11.58 -8.97 -20.60
CA GLY A 484 11.34 -10.38 -20.39
C GLY A 484 9.98 -10.78 -20.96
N SER A 485 9.84 -12.03 -21.44
CA SER A 485 8.56 -12.55 -21.91
C SER A 485 7.65 -12.89 -20.72
N MET A 486 7.11 -11.87 -20.06
CA MET A 486 6.12 -12.02 -19.01
C MET A 486 4.73 -12.02 -19.64
N VAL A 487 3.92 -13.03 -19.33
CA VAL A 487 2.53 -13.14 -19.79
C VAL A 487 1.63 -13.56 -18.65
N SER A 488 0.63 -12.73 -18.34
CA SER A 488 -0.40 -13.01 -17.35
C SER A 488 -1.74 -13.30 -18.02
N GLY A 489 -2.49 -14.25 -17.46
CA GLY A 489 -3.84 -14.56 -17.88
C GLY A 489 -4.77 -14.84 -16.71
N TRP A 490 -6.07 -14.79 -17.00
CA TRP A 490 -7.15 -14.91 -16.02
C TRP A 490 -8.21 -15.88 -16.51
N MET A 491 -8.70 -16.74 -15.61
CA MET A 491 -9.78 -17.67 -15.89
C MET A 491 -11.13 -16.95 -15.78
N VAL A 492 -11.47 -16.12 -16.79
CA VAL A 492 -12.61 -15.19 -16.77
C VAL A 492 -13.93 -15.86 -16.35
N ASP A 493 -14.23 -17.05 -16.87
CA ASP A 493 -15.45 -17.79 -16.51
C ASP A 493 -15.49 -18.17 -15.02
N ARG A 494 -14.34 -18.58 -14.45
CA ARG A 494 -14.23 -18.93 -13.03
C ARG A 494 -14.33 -17.70 -12.15
N ILE A 495 -13.72 -16.59 -12.57
CA ILE A 495 -13.79 -15.30 -11.87
C ILE A 495 -15.22 -14.77 -11.88
N SER A 496 -15.90 -14.82 -13.02
CA SER A 496 -17.31 -14.42 -13.12
C SER A 496 -18.20 -15.25 -12.19
N THR A 497 -17.96 -16.55 -12.13
CA THR A 497 -18.65 -17.46 -11.19
C THR A 497 -18.39 -17.05 -9.74
N PHE A 498 -17.11 -16.89 -9.36
CA PHE A 498 -16.69 -16.46 -8.03
C PHE A 498 -17.34 -15.14 -7.59
N VAL A 499 -17.43 -14.15 -8.49
CA VAL A 499 -18.07 -12.86 -8.20
C VAL A 499 -19.60 -12.99 -8.08
N SER A 500 -20.22 -13.90 -8.85
CA SER A 500 -21.67 -14.13 -8.78
C SER A 500 -22.12 -14.91 -7.55
N GLU A 501 -21.25 -15.74 -6.98
CA GLU A 501 -21.54 -16.63 -5.84
C GLU A 501 -21.35 -15.96 -4.47
N LEU A 502 -21.04 -14.67 -4.43
CA LEU A 502 -20.78 -13.96 -3.19
C LEU A 502 -22.03 -13.89 -2.31
N GLY A 503 -21.81 -14.20 -1.04
CA GLY A 503 -22.84 -14.25 0.00
C GLY A 503 -23.55 -12.91 0.25
N PRO A 504 -24.46 -12.86 1.25
CA PRO A 504 -25.23 -11.66 1.54
C PRO A 504 -24.31 -10.46 1.84
N LYS A 505 -24.84 -9.25 1.59
CA LYS A 505 -24.16 -7.98 1.94
C LYS A 505 -23.69 -8.04 3.40
N ALA A 506 -22.43 -7.69 3.64
CA ALA A 506 -21.91 -7.55 4.99
C ALA A 506 -22.16 -6.13 5.51
N ASP A 507 -22.37 -6.03 6.82
CA ASP A 507 -22.56 -4.77 7.53
C ASP A 507 -21.21 -4.08 7.82
N TRP A 508 -21.29 -2.82 8.26
CA TRP A 508 -20.15 -2.08 8.77
C TRP A 508 -19.53 -2.79 9.98
N ILE A 509 -18.21 -2.81 10.06
CA ILE A 509 -17.49 -3.28 11.24
C ILE A 509 -17.49 -2.15 12.26
N LEU A 510 -18.08 -2.42 13.42
CA LEU A 510 -18.23 -1.49 14.53
C LEU A 510 -17.59 -2.03 15.82
N GLU A 511 -16.85 -3.15 15.75
CA GLU A 511 -16.33 -3.81 16.95
C GLU A 511 -15.45 -2.86 17.76
N SER A 512 -15.87 -2.64 19.00
CA SER A 512 -15.11 -1.96 20.05
C SER A 512 -13.84 -2.78 20.33
N PRO A 513 -12.70 -2.14 20.65
CA PRO A 513 -11.61 -2.85 21.28
C PRO A 513 -12.10 -3.34 22.65
N ASP A 514 -12.33 -4.65 22.78
CA ASP A 514 -12.42 -5.32 24.09
C ASP A 514 -11.06 -5.37 24.79
#